data_AF-A0A936PYM7-F1
#
_entry.id   AF-A0A936PYM7-F1
#
_cell.length_a   1.000
_cell.length_b   1.000
_cell.length_c   1.000
_cell.angle_alpha   90.00
_cell.angle_beta   90.00
_cell.angle_gamma   90.00
#
_symmetry.space_group_name_H-M   'P 1'
#
loop_
_entity.id
_entity.type
_entity.pdbx_description
1 polymer ?
#
loop_
_entity_poly.entity_id
_entity_poly.type
_entity_poly.pdbx_seq_one_letter_code
_entity_poly.pdbx_strand_id
1 'polypeptide(L)'
;MADPLPRLRAAVSAQAAAAASLPWAATRRWRPETHLAVNDGQPVVDLHDLSVALGVEVVERLITASAAEGFGSMLLITGRGKHNADQRSPLREAVIAAVDELRKERPGLTLRAAGPGRIVIVWDSARAADMAVGRLGWAFWAGVLAFVLLATVVAPPLGLVLFLICAAVFFAQRSR
;
A
#
# COMPACT_ATOMS: atom_id res chain seq x y z
N MET A 1 11.03 -19.71 -0.52
CA MET A 1 11.80 -18.53 -0.05
C MET A 1 11.78 -18.55 1.46
N ALA A 2 12.91 -18.23 2.11
CA ALA A 2 12.94 -18.01 3.56
C ALA A 2 12.01 -16.84 3.93
N ASP A 3 11.49 -16.84 5.16
CA ASP A 3 10.70 -15.74 5.70
C ASP A 3 11.53 -14.43 5.65
N PRO A 4 11.07 -13.38 4.93
CA PRO A 4 11.81 -12.13 4.80
C PRO A 4 11.67 -11.23 6.04
N LEU A 5 10.69 -11.47 6.92
CA LEU A 5 10.41 -10.60 8.06
C LEU A 5 11.60 -10.38 9.00
N PRO A 6 12.41 -11.39 9.38
CA PRO A 6 13.58 -11.16 10.22
C PRO A 6 14.55 -10.12 9.65
N ARG A 7 14.78 -10.13 8.33
CA ARG A 7 15.68 -9.17 7.67
C ARG A 7 15.07 -7.78 7.58
N LEU A 8 13.78 -7.69 7.26
CA LEU A 8 13.08 -6.41 7.24
C LEU A 8 13.04 -5.78 8.65
N ARG A 9 12.79 -6.58 9.70
CA ARG A 9 12.81 -6.11 11.11
C ARG A 9 14.20 -5.67 11.54
N ALA A 10 15.24 -6.41 11.16
CA ALA A 10 16.62 -6.03 11.44
C ALA A 10 16.99 -4.67 10.81
N ALA A 11 16.52 -4.40 9.59
CA ALA A 11 16.79 -3.16 8.86
C ALA A 11 16.27 -1.88 9.57
N VAL A 12 15.29 -2.02 10.46
CA VAL A 12 14.65 -0.92 11.19
C VAL A 12 14.81 -1.03 12.71
N SER A 13 15.71 -1.90 13.18
CA SER A 13 15.96 -2.12 14.61
C SER A 13 16.44 -0.85 15.34
N ALA A 14 17.25 -0.03 14.69
CA ALA A 14 17.70 1.26 15.22
C ALA A 14 16.52 2.24 15.39
N GLN A 15 15.62 2.31 14.41
CA GLN A 15 14.41 3.13 14.46
C GLN A 15 13.46 2.64 15.56
N ALA A 16 13.36 1.32 15.77
CA ALA A 16 12.58 0.75 16.87
C ALA A 16 13.15 1.12 18.25
N ALA A 17 14.48 1.20 18.38
CA ALA A 17 15.13 1.66 19.59
C ALA A 17 14.87 3.16 19.82
N ALA A 18 14.99 4.00 18.78
CA ALA A 18 14.69 5.43 18.85
C ALA A 18 13.20 5.71 19.12
N ALA A 19 12.29 4.90 18.57
CA ALA A 19 10.86 5.00 18.84
C ALA A 19 10.53 4.73 20.33
N ALA A 20 11.38 3.98 21.04
CA ALA A 20 11.21 3.67 22.46
C ALA A 20 11.36 4.90 23.37
N SER A 21 12.07 5.93 22.91
CA SER A 21 12.27 7.18 23.66
C SER A 21 11.23 8.26 23.33
N LEU A 22 10.23 7.96 22.49
CA LEU A 22 9.16 8.92 22.19
C LEU A 22 8.28 9.15 23.44
N PRO A 23 7.71 10.36 23.63
CA PRO A 23 6.91 10.69 24.81
C PRO A 23 5.69 9.76 25.03
N TRP A 24 5.17 9.19 23.94
CA TRP A 24 4.03 8.27 23.96
C TRP A 24 4.42 6.79 23.91
N ALA A 25 5.70 6.46 23.93
CA ALA A 25 6.17 5.07 23.83
C ALA A 25 5.73 4.21 25.03
N ALA A 26 5.40 4.82 26.17
CA ALA A 26 4.89 4.09 27.34
C ALA A 26 3.54 3.40 27.05
N THR A 27 2.70 4.00 26.21
CA THR A 27 1.35 3.50 25.90
C THR A 27 1.23 2.92 24.50
N ARG A 28 1.97 3.48 23.53
CA ARG A 28 1.87 3.14 22.11
C ARG A 28 3.25 3.10 21.45
N ARG A 29 4.01 2.06 21.80
CA ARG A 29 5.37 1.86 21.28
C ARG A 29 5.32 1.22 19.90
N TRP A 30 5.96 1.87 18.94
CA TRP A 30 6.24 1.26 17.65
C TRP A 30 7.24 0.09 17.78
N ARG A 31 6.89 -1.07 17.22
CA ARG A 31 7.68 -2.30 17.27
C ARG A 31 7.62 -3.04 15.93
N PRO A 32 8.76 -3.42 15.33
CA PRO A 32 8.77 -4.18 14.08
C PRO A 32 8.01 -5.51 14.16
N GLU A 33 7.86 -6.09 15.35
CA GLU A 33 7.15 -7.35 15.54
C GLU A 33 5.64 -7.21 15.33
N THR A 34 5.08 -6.04 15.66
CA THR A 34 3.63 -5.79 15.59
C THR A 34 3.23 -4.84 14.47
N HIS A 35 4.17 -4.01 13.99
CA HIS A 35 3.93 -2.99 12.98
C HIS A 35 4.46 -3.35 11.59
N LEU A 36 5.14 -4.51 11.46
CA LEU A 36 5.62 -5.02 10.20
C LEU A 36 5.10 -6.43 9.95
N ALA A 37 4.40 -6.58 8.82
CA ALA A 37 3.89 -7.85 8.35
C ALA A 37 4.15 -7.99 6.84
N VAL A 38 3.96 -9.20 6.31
CA VAL A 38 3.89 -9.43 4.86
C VAL A 38 2.51 -10.01 4.59
N ASN A 39 1.68 -9.26 3.87
CA ASN A 39 0.32 -9.66 3.51
C ASN A 39 0.17 -9.58 1.99
N ASP A 40 -0.53 -10.55 1.40
CA ASP A 40 -0.86 -10.56 -0.02
C ASP A 40 0.34 -10.31 -0.95
N GLY A 41 1.51 -10.86 -0.59
CA GLY A 41 2.73 -10.76 -1.39
C GLY A 41 3.47 -9.43 -1.30
N GLN A 42 3.16 -8.57 -0.32
CA GLN A 42 3.89 -7.31 -0.09
C GLN A 42 4.09 -7.01 1.41
N PRO A 43 5.14 -6.26 1.78
CA PRO A 43 5.29 -5.74 3.13
C PRO A 43 4.17 -4.74 3.45
N VAL A 44 3.64 -4.84 4.66
CA VAL A 44 2.70 -3.90 5.26
C VAL A 44 3.38 -3.29 6.48
N VAL A 45 3.51 -1.97 6.47
CA VAL A 45 4.18 -1.20 7.52
C VAL A 45 3.20 -0.24 8.13
N ASP A 46 3.00 -0.36 9.44
CA ASP A 46 2.23 0.61 10.19
C ASP A 46 3.14 1.65 10.81
N LEU A 47 2.97 2.93 10.47
CA LEU A 47 3.83 4.02 10.89
C LEU A 47 3.16 4.92 11.94
N HIS A 48 1.91 4.66 12.34
CA HIS A 48 1.11 5.62 13.11
C HIS A 48 1.66 5.96 14.52
N ASP A 49 2.53 5.12 15.07
CA ASP A 49 3.17 5.31 16.38
C ASP A 49 4.57 5.93 16.31
N LEU A 50 5.04 6.27 15.11
CA LEU A 50 6.30 6.96 14.90
C LEU A 50 6.13 8.49 14.89
N SER A 51 7.21 9.20 15.19
CA SER A 51 7.32 10.61 14.82
C SER A 51 7.50 10.75 13.30
N VAL A 52 7.29 11.95 12.78
CA VAL A 52 7.45 12.23 11.34
C VAL A 52 8.85 11.84 10.85
N ALA A 53 9.90 12.27 11.55
CA ALA A 53 11.29 11.99 11.17
C ALA A 53 11.59 10.48 11.15
N LEU A 54 11.21 9.75 12.22
CA LEU A 54 11.41 8.30 12.27
C LEU A 54 10.59 7.57 11.21
N GLY A 55 9.38 8.03 10.92
CA GLY A 55 8.53 7.45 9.88
C GLY A 55 9.16 7.54 8.48
N VAL A 56 9.76 8.68 8.14
CA VAL A 56 10.47 8.86 6.87
C VAL A 56 11.69 7.92 6.80
N GLU A 57 12.52 7.87 7.84
CA GLU A 57 13.68 6.97 7.89
C GLU A 57 13.29 5.48 7.77
N VAL A 58 12.20 5.07 8.43
CA VAL A 58 11.67 3.70 8.34
C VAL A 58 11.28 3.37 6.89
N VAL A 59 10.59 4.30 6.20
CA VAL A 59 10.18 4.09 4.81
C VAL A 59 11.40 3.93 3.89
N GLU A 60 12.38 4.81 3.99
CA GLU A 60 13.61 4.75 3.18
C GLU A 60 14.37 3.43 3.35
N ARG A 61 14.54 3.00 4.60
CA ARG A 61 15.22 1.74 4.94
C ARG A 61 14.43 0.54 4.45
N LEU A 62 13.12 0.53 4.65
CA LEU A 62 12.28 -0.59 4.24
C LEU A 62 12.11 -0.68 2.73
N ILE A 63 12.11 0.41 1.96
CA ILE A 63 12.14 0.33 0.49
C ILE A 63 13.39 -0.44 0.05
N THR A 64 14.55 -0.08 0.58
CA THR A 64 15.83 -0.71 0.21
C THR A 64 15.89 -2.18 0.66
N ALA A 65 15.50 -2.47 1.90
CA ALA A 65 15.48 -3.83 2.42
C ALA A 65 14.45 -4.72 1.68
N SER A 66 13.26 -4.19 1.39
CA SER A 66 12.20 -4.92 0.68
C SER A 66 12.58 -5.23 -0.75
N ALA A 67 13.27 -4.30 -1.44
CA ALA A 67 13.80 -4.55 -2.77
C ALA A 67 14.82 -5.71 -2.77
N ALA A 68 15.68 -5.79 -1.74
CA ALA A 68 16.64 -6.88 -1.57
C ALA A 68 15.97 -8.23 -1.27
N GLU A 69 14.88 -8.24 -0.48
CA GLU A 69 14.04 -9.43 -0.27
C GLU A 69 13.18 -9.79 -1.48
N GLY A 70 13.11 -8.90 -2.45
CA GLY A 70 12.53 -9.15 -3.74
C GLY A 70 11.09 -8.73 -3.95
N PHE A 71 10.59 -7.89 -3.07
CA PHE A 71 9.31 -7.21 -3.25
C PHE A 71 9.43 -6.08 -4.27
N GLY A 72 8.35 -5.79 -5.00
CA GLY A 72 8.24 -4.63 -5.89
C GLY A 72 7.34 -3.50 -5.35
N SER A 73 6.67 -3.73 -4.22
CA SER A 73 5.74 -2.78 -3.60
C SER A 73 5.71 -2.92 -2.09
N MET A 74 5.16 -1.91 -1.41
CA MET A 74 4.91 -1.88 0.03
C MET A 74 3.67 -1.05 0.34
N LEU A 75 2.87 -1.51 1.30
CA LEU A 75 1.73 -0.78 1.85
C LEU A 75 2.14 -0.10 3.15
N LEU A 76 1.91 1.21 3.22
CA LEU A 76 2.12 2.04 4.40
C LEU A 76 0.80 2.42 5.04
N ILE A 77 0.74 2.36 6.36
CA ILE A 77 -0.37 2.87 7.17
C ILE A 77 0.17 4.07 7.95
N THR A 78 -0.28 5.28 7.60
CA THR A 78 0.23 6.55 8.16
C THR A 78 -0.70 7.16 9.20
N GLY A 79 -1.74 6.42 9.60
CA GLY A 79 -2.86 6.92 10.40
C GLY A 79 -3.83 7.80 9.60
N ARG A 80 -5.04 7.97 10.14
CA ARG A 80 -6.17 8.66 9.49
C ARG A 80 -6.27 10.16 9.80
N GLY A 81 -5.39 10.72 10.63
CA GLY A 81 -5.42 12.14 10.99
C GLY A 81 -6.63 12.57 11.84
N LYS A 82 -7.40 11.64 12.41
CA LYS A 82 -8.68 11.91 13.12
C LYS A 82 -8.61 12.94 14.26
N HIS A 83 -7.43 13.21 14.78
CA HIS A 83 -7.20 14.14 15.90
C HIS A 83 -6.63 15.49 15.46
N ASN A 84 -6.43 15.70 14.16
CA ASN A 84 -5.95 16.97 13.62
C ASN A 84 -7.12 17.79 13.09
N ALA A 85 -7.05 19.11 13.25
CA ALA A 85 -8.14 20.04 12.90
C ALA A 85 -8.52 19.98 11.41
N ASP A 86 -7.55 19.64 10.55
CA ASP A 86 -7.70 19.49 9.11
C ASP A 86 -7.95 18.02 8.68
N GLN A 87 -8.04 17.10 9.64
CA GLN A 87 -8.12 15.65 9.44
C GLN A 87 -6.96 15.05 8.62
N ARG A 88 -5.83 15.76 8.48
CA ARG A 88 -4.66 15.28 7.76
C ARG A 88 -3.65 14.66 8.71
N SER A 89 -2.82 13.74 8.22
CA SER A 89 -1.71 13.19 9.00
C SER A 89 -0.42 13.88 8.56
N PRO A 90 0.26 14.66 9.42
CA PRO A 90 1.56 15.27 9.08
C PRO A 90 2.59 14.23 8.62
N LEU A 91 2.55 13.04 9.23
CA LEU A 91 3.36 11.91 8.83
C LEU A 91 3.05 11.46 7.39
N ARG A 92 1.77 11.44 7.00
CA ARG A 92 1.37 11.10 5.63
C ARG A 92 1.97 12.07 4.62
N GLU A 93 1.86 13.37 4.88
CA GLU A 93 2.37 14.40 3.97
C GLU A 93 3.90 14.35 3.88
N ALA A 94 4.59 14.18 5.01
CA ALA A 94 6.03 14.05 5.03
C ALA A 94 6.54 12.79 4.31
N VAL A 95 5.85 11.64 4.49
CA VAL A 95 6.18 10.41 3.75
C VAL A 95 5.98 10.59 2.24
N ILE A 96 4.89 11.25 1.82
CA ILE A 96 4.67 11.55 0.40
C ILE A 96 5.82 12.43 -0.14
N ALA A 97 6.16 13.51 0.57
CA ALA A 97 7.22 14.42 0.15
C ALA A 97 8.59 13.73 0.07
N ALA A 98 8.95 12.92 1.07
CA ALA A 98 10.21 12.17 1.07
C ALA A 98 10.28 11.17 -0.08
N VAL A 99 9.17 10.47 -0.35
CA VAL A 99 9.09 9.50 -1.44
C VAL A 99 9.10 10.17 -2.81
N ASP A 100 8.51 11.36 -2.94
CA ASP A 100 8.60 12.19 -4.15
C ASP A 100 10.04 12.67 -4.41
N GLU A 101 10.81 12.94 -3.35
CA GLU A 101 12.25 13.24 -3.47
C GLU A 101 13.02 12.01 -3.95
N LEU A 102 12.81 10.84 -3.33
CA LEU A 102 13.43 9.58 -3.74
C LEU A 102 13.10 9.22 -5.20
N ARG A 103 11.91 9.60 -5.68
CA ARG A 103 11.50 9.38 -7.07
C ARG A 103 12.38 10.11 -8.08
N LYS A 104 12.97 11.26 -7.71
CA LYS A 104 13.91 11.98 -8.59
C LYS A 104 15.17 11.16 -8.86
N GLU A 105 15.62 10.40 -7.86
CA GLU A 105 16.80 9.53 -7.95
C GLU A 105 16.47 8.13 -8.49
N ARG A 106 15.22 7.68 -8.32
CA ARG A 106 14.74 6.33 -8.68
C ARG A 106 13.56 6.42 -9.67
N PRO A 107 13.83 6.66 -10.97
CA PRO A 107 12.78 6.69 -11.98
C PRO A 107 12.11 5.32 -12.08
N GLY A 108 10.83 5.24 -11.67
CA GLY A 108 10.09 3.98 -11.54
C GLY A 108 9.33 3.87 -10.21
N LEU A 109 9.73 4.67 -9.21
CA LEU A 109 8.99 4.77 -7.96
C LEU A 109 7.66 5.51 -8.18
N THR A 110 6.56 4.90 -7.78
CA THR A 110 5.21 5.45 -7.86
C THR A 110 4.49 5.34 -6.52
N LEU A 111 3.63 6.33 -6.26
CA LEU A 111 2.81 6.44 -5.07
C LEU A 111 1.33 6.33 -5.45
N ARG A 112 0.57 5.55 -4.70
CA ARG A 112 -0.88 5.41 -4.90
C ARG A 112 -1.61 5.49 -3.57
N ALA A 113 -2.72 6.21 -3.53
CA ALA A 113 -3.62 6.16 -2.38
C ALA A 113 -4.32 4.79 -2.33
N ALA A 114 -4.35 4.15 -1.16
CA ALA A 114 -5.00 2.85 -0.95
C ALA A 114 -6.13 2.93 0.10
N GLY A 115 -6.69 4.13 0.27
CA GLY A 115 -7.75 4.44 1.22
C GLY A 115 -7.29 5.36 2.37
N PRO A 116 -8.20 5.65 3.33
CA PRO A 116 -7.92 6.59 4.41
C PRO A 116 -6.74 6.16 5.28
N GLY A 117 -5.69 6.98 5.29
CA GLY A 117 -4.45 6.72 6.04
C GLY A 117 -3.58 5.61 5.48
N ARG A 118 -3.79 5.21 4.22
CA ARG A 118 -3.04 4.13 3.56
C ARG A 118 -2.45 4.60 2.24
N ILE A 119 -1.19 4.25 2.03
CA ILE A 119 -0.42 4.60 0.84
C ILE A 119 0.29 3.36 0.34
N VAL A 120 0.26 3.08 -0.95
CA VAL A 120 1.07 2.05 -1.58
C VAL A 120 2.21 2.72 -2.33
N ILE A 121 3.42 2.22 -2.08
CA ILE A 121 4.62 2.56 -2.84
C ILE A 121 4.92 1.38 -3.76
N VAL A 122 5.17 1.64 -5.03
CA VAL A 122 5.60 0.64 -6.02
C VAL A 122 6.89 1.12 -6.64
N TRP A 123 7.96 0.33 -6.55
CA TRP A 123 9.25 0.62 -7.19
C TRP A 123 9.59 -0.36 -8.32
N ASP A 124 8.93 -1.51 -8.38
CA ASP A 124 9.04 -2.47 -9.46
C ASP A 124 7.67 -3.11 -9.73
N SER A 125 7.04 -2.75 -10.85
CA SER A 125 5.69 -3.22 -11.21
C SER A 125 5.65 -4.69 -11.66
N ALA A 126 6.78 -5.27 -12.06
CA ALA A 126 6.87 -6.68 -12.41
C ALA A 126 6.87 -7.56 -11.15
N ARG A 127 7.44 -7.04 -10.05
CA ARG A 127 7.55 -7.74 -8.76
C ARG A 127 6.55 -7.27 -7.70
N ALA A 128 5.75 -6.26 -8.00
CA ALA A 128 4.74 -5.73 -7.10
C ALA A 128 3.59 -6.72 -6.91
N ALA A 129 3.00 -6.70 -5.72
CA ALA A 129 1.77 -7.44 -5.46
C ALA A 129 0.66 -6.99 -6.41
N ASP A 130 -0.17 -7.92 -6.87
CA ASP A 130 -1.24 -7.64 -7.84
C ASP A 130 -2.18 -6.51 -7.36
N MET A 131 -2.48 -6.50 -6.06
CA MET A 131 -3.28 -5.46 -5.41
C MET A 131 -2.63 -4.06 -5.49
N ALA A 132 -1.29 -3.97 -5.43
CA ALA A 132 -0.56 -2.71 -5.47
C ALA A 132 -0.60 -2.06 -6.86
N VAL A 133 -0.52 -2.89 -7.91
CA VAL A 133 -0.63 -2.44 -9.30
C VAL A 133 -2.07 -2.40 -9.81
N GLY A 134 -3.01 -2.97 -9.07
CA GLY A 134 -4.43 -3.04 -9.44
C GLY A 134 -4.69 -4.07 -10.56
N ARG A 135 -3.90 -5.15 -10.58
CA ARG A 135 -4.17 -6.34 -11.39
C ARG A 135 -5.30 -7.12 -10.75
N LEU A 136 -6.34 -7.38 -11.53
CA LEU A 136 -7.50 -8.16 -11.10
C LEU A 136 -7.22 -9.64 -11.36
N GLY A 137 -7.47 -10.48 -10.35
CA GLY A 137 -7.21 -11.91 -10.41
C GLY A 137 -8.10 -12.65 -11.42
N TRP A 138 -7.71 -13.87 -11.79
CA TRP A 138 -8.44 -14.69 -12.77
C TRP A 138 -9.90 -14.92 -12.40
N ALA A 139 -10.24 -15.00 -11.11
CA ALA A 139 -11.62 -15.19 -10.65
C ALA A 139 -12.53 -14.00 -11.03
N PHE A 140 -12.00 -12.77 -11.02
CA PHE A 140 -12.73 -11.60 -11.53
C PHE A 140 -13.03 -11.78 -13.02
N TRP A 141 -12.03 -12.15 -13.82
CA TRP A 141 -12.19 -12.37 -15.25
C TRP A 141 -13.11 -13.54 -15.58
N ALA A 142 -13.06 -14.62 -14.80
CA ALA A 142 -13.99 -15.74 -14.90
C ALA A 142 -15.43 -15.30 -14.57
N GLY A 143 -15.61 -14.47 -13.55
CA GLY A 143 -16.90 -13.85 -13.23
C GLY A 143 -17.42 -12.94 -14.33
N VAL A 144 -16.55 -12.10 -14.93
CA VAL A 144 -16.88 -11.28 -16.09
C VAL A 144 -17.30 -12.15 -17.28
N LEU A 145 -16.55 -13.21 -17.58
CA LEU A 145 -16.88 -14.13 -18.67
C LEU A 145 -18.22 -14.84 -18.42
N ALA A 146 -18.42 -15.38 -17.22
CA ALA A 146 -19.67 -16.03 -16.84
C ALA A 146 -20.86 -15.06 -16.92
N PHE A 147 -20.68 -13.82 -16.47
CA PHE A 147 -21.69 -12.77 -16.60
C PHE A 147 -22.01 -12.47 -18.07
N VAL A 148 -21.00 -12.30 -18.92
CA VAL A 148 -21.19 -12.04 -20.36
C VAL A 148 -21.90 -13.21 -21.05
N LEU A 149 -21.56 -14.46 -20.69
CA LEU A 149 -22.22 -15.65 -21.22
C LEU A 149 -23.69 -15.72 -20.78
N LEU A 150 -23.99 -15.48 -19.50
CA LEU A 150 -25.36 -15.46 -19.00
C LEU A 150 -26.18 -14.33 -19.64
N ALA A 151 -25.58 -13.15 -19.73
CA ALA A 151 -26.14 -11.96 -20.37
C ALA A 151 -26.53 -12.21 -21.83
N THR A 152 -25.69 -12.92 -22.57
CA THR A 152 -25.90 -13.19 -24.01
C THR A 152 -26.82 -14.38 -24.28
N VAL A 153 -26.85 -15.38 -23.39
CA VAL A 153 -27.67 -16.60 -23.57
C VAL A 153 -29.10 -16.43 -23.04
N VAL A 154 -29.30 -15.74 -21.91
CA VAL A 154 -30.61 -15.67 -21.23
C VAL A 154 -31.45 -14.48 -21.72
N ALA A 155 -30.82 -13.33 -22.02
CA ALA A 155 -31.51 -12.14 -22.51
C ALA A 155 -30.54 -11.23 -23.30
N PRO A 156 -30.13 -11.61 -24.52
CA PRO A 156 -29.02 -11.00 -25.25
C PRO A 156 -28.99 -9.48 -25.34
N PRO A 157 -30.10 -8.77 -25.65
CA PRO A 157 -30.07 -7.31 -25.71
C PRO A 157 -29.96 -6.66 -24.31
N LEU A 158 -30.61 -7.24 -23.29
CA LEU A 158 -30.61 -6.72 -21.92
C LEU A 158 -29.26 -6.95 -21.22
N GLY A 159 -28.67 -8.12 -21.43
CA GLY A 159 -27.38 -8.47 -20.85
C GLY A 159 -26.22 -7.63 -21.39
N LEU A 160 -26.23 -7.33 -22.69
CA LEU A 160 -25.25 -6.43 -23.31
C LEU A 160 -25.34 -5.01 -22.73
N VAL A 161 -26.57 -4.50 -22.57
CA VAL A 161 -26.83 -3.18 -21.98
C VAL A 161 -26.35 -3.12 -20.52
N LEU A 162 -26.67 -4.13 -19.71
CA LEU A 162 -26.22 -4.22 -18.31
C LEU A 162 -24.69 -4.31 -18.19
N PHE A 163 -24.03 -5.09 -19.06
CA PHE A 163 -22.57 -5.17 -19.10
C PHE A 163 -21.93 -3.81 -19.39
N LEU A 164 -22.43 -3.10 -20.41
CA LEU A 164 -21.91 -1.79 -20.79
C LEU A 164 -22.14 -0.75 -19.67
N ILE A 165 -23.28 -0.82 -18.96
CA ILE A 165 -23.55 0.04 -17.79
C ILE A 165 -22.55 -0.27 -16.67
N CYS A 166 -22.35 -1.53 -16.30
CA CYS A 166 -21.40 -1.91 -15.25
C CYS A 166 -19.96 -1.51 -15.60
N ALA A 167 -19.53 -1.71 -16.86
CA ALA A 167 -18.22 -1.29 -17.33
C ALA A 167 -18.07 0.25 -17.28
N ALA A 168 -19.06 1.00 -17.74
CA ALA A 168 -19.05 2.46 -17.69
C ALA A 168 -18.97 2.98 -16.24
N VAL A 169 -19.72 2.39 -15.32
CA VAL A 169 -19.67 2.74 -13.88
C VAL A 169 -18.30 2.44 -13.29
N PHE A 170 -17.71 1.28 -13.59
CA PHE A 170 -16.37 0.92 -13.12
C PHE A 170 -15.30 1.90 -13.62
N PHE A 171 -15.32 2.28 -14.90
CA PHE A 171 -14.37 3.25 -15.44
C PHE A 171 -14.58 4.67 -14.90
N ALA A 172 -15.83 5.10 -14.68
CA ALA A 172 -16.14 6.41 -14.10
C ALA A 172 -15.71 6.54 -12.62
N GLN A 173 -15.61 5.43 -11.89
CA GLN A 173 -15.11 5.40 -10.51
C GLN A 173 -13.57 5.43 -10.44
N ARG A 174 -12.87 5.05 -11.50
CA ARG A 174 -11.40 4.96 -11.53
C ARG A 174 -10.71 6.25 -12.00
N SER A 175 -11.47 7.19 -12.56
CA SER A 175 -11.01 8.50 -13.03
C SER A 175 -11.20 9.64 -12.01
N ARG A 176 -11.65 9.31 -10.79
CA ARG A 176 -11.72 10.23 -9.63
C ARG A 176 -10.67 9.87 -8.61
#